data_AF-A0AAD9UZA7-F1
#
_entry.id   AF-A0AAD9UZA7-F1
#
_cell.length_a   1.000
_cell.length_b   1.000
_cell.length_c   1.000
_cell.angle_alpha   90.00
_cell.angle_beta   90.00
_cell.angle_gamma   90.00
#
_symmetry.space_group_name_H-M   'P 1'
#
loop_
_entity.id
_entity.type
_entity.pdbx_description
1 polymer ?
#
loop_
_entity_poly.entity_id
_entity_poly.type
_entity_poly.pdbx_seq_one_letter_code
_entity_poly.pdbx_strand_id
1 'polypeptide(L)'
;MPPRKGQKNRFPVNRFLAIKRNQDVQLACALVKDKEYVAKAKKIKRLESKAKLIADKESQGFQEKASFSNNLKTRRQLLPTVLSDQGQIAIPGRSGRRRQNETLEAAKVLHGASSENMSPAYEGLAAVLNSKASVAELFNIIKKCKKIRYKAIPMLRKNFEKSLVNFVRSVNILCKDGIVSKQKYNAIRSSLSMCFDESGVCHKHINFMTNISVPRLFT
;
A
#
# COMPACT_ATOMS: atom_id res chain seq x y z
N MET A 1 81.78 -11.57 -38.45
CA MET A 1 81.06 -11.83 -37.18
C MET A 1 80.00 -12.90 -37.42
N PRO A 2 80.03 -14.04 -36.70
CA PRO A 2 79.02 -15.08 -36.87
C PRO A 2 77.66 -14.61 -36.29
N PRO A 3 76.52 -15.01 -36.88
CA PRO A 3 75.21 -14.61 -36.38
C PRO A 3 74.93 -15.32 -35.05
N ARG A 4 74.45 -14.55 -34.05
CA ARG A 4 74.07 -15.08 -32.72
C ARG A 4 73.03 -16.20 -32.88
N LYS A 5 73.38 -17.42 -32.48
CA LYS A 5 72.44 -18.56 -32.34
C LYS A 5 71.38 -18.20 -31.30
N GLY A 6 70.11 -18.18 -31.69
CA GLY A 6 68.99 -18.04 -30.73
C GLY A 6 67.70 -17.35 -31.20
N GLN A 7 67.58 -16.92 -32.46
CA GLN A 7 66.40 -16.17 -32.94
C GLN A 7 65.66 -16.80 -34.13
N LYS A 8 65.62 -18.14 -34.20
CA LYS A 8 64.71 -18.81 -35.12
C LYS A 8 63.58 -19.45 -34.30
N ASN A 9 62.35 -19.00 -34.55
CA ASN A 9 61.08 -19.56 -34.06
C ASN A 9 60.52 -19.02 -32.73
N ARG A 10 60.56 -17.71 -32.46
CA ARG A 10 59.68 -17.13 -31.43
C ARG A 10 58.33 -16.80 -32.04
N PHE A 11 57.25 -17.34 -31.47
CA PHE A 11 55.88 -17.05 -31.88
C PHE A 11 55.65 -15.53 -31.90
N PRO A 12 55.05 -14.96 -32.96
CA PRO A 12 54.89 -13.52 -33.08
C PRO A 12 53.75 -13.02 -32.19
N VAL A 13 54.00 -13.00 -30.87
CA VAL A 13 53.03 -12.66 -29.81
C VAL A 13 52.32 -11.33 -30.10
N ASN A 14 53.06 -10.30 -30.50
CA ASN A 14 52.47 -8.98 -30.77
C ASN A 14 51.48 -9.00 -31.95
N ARG A 15 51.78 -9.76 -33.01
CA ARG A 15 50.90 -9.90 -34.17
C ARG A 15 49.65 -10.70 -33.82
N PHE A 16 49.80 -11.78 -33.05
CA PHE A 16 48.67 -12.56 -32.56
C PHE A 16 47.76 -11.73 -31.63
N LEU A 17 48.35 -10.96 -30.69
CA LEU A 17 47.59 -10.09 -29.79
C LEU A 17 46.84 -8.99 -30.55
N ALA A 18 47.44 -8.42 -31.60
CA ALA A 18 46.76 -7.43 -32.44
C ALA A 18 45.55 -8.04 -33.19
N ILE A 19 45.71 -9.23 -33.77
CA ILE A 19 44.62 -9.94 -34.44
C ILE A 19 43.50 -10.28 -33.45
N LYS A 20 43.86 -10.81 -32.27
CA LYS A 20 42.90 -11.19 -31.23
C LYS A 20 42.11 -9.97 -30.73
N ARG A 21 42.77 -8.84 -30.46
CA ARG A 21 42.09 -7.58 -30.08
C ARG A 21 41.09 -7.12 -31.15
N ASN A 22 41.45 -7.20 -32.43
CA ASN A 22 40.54 -6.81 -33.51
C ASN A 22 39.32 -7.75 -33.59
N GLN A 23 39.51 -9.05 -33.38
CA GLN A 23 38.40 -10.01 -33.30
C GLN A 23 37.51 -9.76 -32.08
N ASP A 24 38.09 -9.50 -30.92
CA ASP A 24 37.36 -9.21 -29.69
C ASP A 24 36.52 -7.93 -29.83
N VAL A 25 37.05 -6.89 -30.49
CA VAL A 25 36.32 -5.64 -30.80
C VAL A 25 35.15 -5.91 -31.74
N GLN A 26 35.35 -6.71 -32.80
CA GLN A 26 34.28 -7.06 -33.73
C GLN A 26 33.17 -7.87 -33.05
N LEU A 27 33.53 -8.83 -32.20
CA LEU A 27 32.59 -9.62 -31.40
C LEU A 27 31.82 -8.74 -30.42
N ALA A 28 32.49 -7.82 -29.72
CA ALA A 28 31.85 -6.88 -28.82
C ALA A 28 30.83 -5.99 -29.57
N CYS A 29 31.18 -5.48 -30.75
CA CYS A 29 30.27 -4.70 -31.58
C CYS A 29 29.06 -5.51 -32.06
N ALA A 30 29.25 -6.78 -32.43
CA ALA A 30 28.16 -7.67 -32.84
C ALA A 30 27.19 -7.94 -31.68
N LEU A 31 27.71 -8.27 -30.49
CA LEU A 31 26.91 -8.53 -29.30
C LEU A 31 26.07 -7.32 -28.86
N VAL A 32 26.60 -6.09 -29.02
CA VAL A 32 25.83 -4.87 -28.73
C VAL A 32 24.68 -4.71 -29.71
N LYS A 33 24.91 -4.91 -31.01
CA LYS A 33 23.86 -4.86 -32.03
C LYS A 33 22.78 -5.92 -31.79
N ASP A 34 23.16 -7.14 -31.42
CA ASP A 34 22.21 -8.20 -31.10
C ASP A 34 21.32 -7.86 -29.90
N LYS A 35 21.90 -7.26 -28.84
CA LYS A 35 21.13 -6.76 -27.69
C LYS A 35 20.12 -5.69 -28.11
N GLU A 36 20.52 -4.77 -28.99
CA GLU A 36 19.61 -3.75 -29.54
C GLU A 36 18.49 -4.36 -30.38
N TYR A 37 18.80 -5.34 -31.24
CA TYR A 37 17.80 -6.04 -32.04
C TYR A 37 16.81 -6.80 -31.16
N VAL A 38 17.28 -7.49 -30.12
CA VAL A 38 16.41 -8.17 -29.14
C VAL A 38 15.53 -7.17 -28.40
N ALA A 39 16.05 -6.00 -28.01
CA ALA A 39 15.26 -4.96 -27.38
C ALA A 39 14.19 -4.39 -28.32
N LYS A 40 14.53 -4.14 -29.59
CA LYS A 40 13.60 -3.68 -30.63
C LYS A 40 12.52 -4.74 -30.91
N ALA A 41 12.89 -6.02 -31.03
CA ALA A 41 11.95 -7.11 -31.23
C ALA A 41 10.97 -7.27 -30.05
N LYS A 42 11.46 -7.15 -28.81
CA LYS A 42 10.58 -7.13 -27.61
C LYS A 42 9.64 -5.93 -27.63
N LYS A 43 10.11 -4.75 -28.06
CA LYS A 43 9.28 -3.54 -28.20
C LYS A 43 8.20 -3.73 -29.26
N ILE A 44 8.53 -4.31 -30.41
CA ILE A 44 7.58 -4.63 -31.49
C ILE A 44 6.52 -5.59 -30.98
N LYS A 45 6.89 -6.73 -30.38
CA LYS A 45 5.92 -7.68 -29.80
C LYS A 45 4.98 -7.03 -28.77
N ARG A 46 5.49 -6.11 -27.95
CA ARG A 46 4.68 -5.35 -26.98
C ARG A 46 3.73 -4.36 -27.67
N LEU A 47 4.14 -3.75 -28.78
CA LEU A 47 3.30 -2.83 -29.54
C LEU A 47 2.23 -3.59 -30.32
N GLU A 48 2.57 -4.73 -30.91
CA GLU A 48 1.63 -5.63 -31.57
C GLU A 48 0.57 -6.15 -30.61
N SER A 49 0.95 -6.55 -29.39
CA SER A 49 -0.03 -6.98 -28.38
C SER A 49 -0.96 -5.84 -27.94
N LYS A 50 -0.44 -4.61 -27.84
CA LYS A 50 -1.26 -3.42 -27.59
C LYS A 50 -2.19 -3.08 -28.75
N ALA A 51 -1.72 -3.19 -29.99
CA ALA A 51 -2.52 -2.92 -31.17
C ALA A 51 -3.67 -3.93 -31.31
N LYS A 52 -3.41 -5.23 -31.05
CA LYS A 52 -4.45 -6.26 -30.97
C LYS A 52 -5.50 -5.94 -29.92
N LEU A 53 -5.08 -5.57 -28.70
CA LEU A 53 -6.00 -5.14 -27.64
C LEU A 53 -6.83 -3.90 -28.01
N ILE A 54 -6.31 -2.99 -28.84
CA ILE A 54 -7.06 -1.83 -29.33
C ILE A 54 -8.06 -2.27 -30.40
N ALA A 55 -7.66 -3.09 -31.37
CA ALA A 55 -8.55 -3.63 -32.40
C ALA A 55 -9.69 -4.48 -31.79
N ASP A 56 -9.40 -5.27 -30.76
CA ASP A 56 -10.40 -6.04 -30.01
C ASP A 56 -11.37 -5.11 -29.24
N LYS A 57 -10.90 -3.94 -28.78
CA LYS A 57 -11.72 -2.90 -28.14
C LYS A 57 -12.50 -2.02 -29.12
N GLU A 58 -12.08 -1.93 -30.38
CA GLU A 58 -12.80 -1.20 -31.43
C GLU A 58 -13.92 -2.06 -32.02
N SER A 59 -13.69 -3.37 -32.14
CA SER A 59 -14.71 -4.35 -32.57
C SER A 59 -15.75 -4.64 -31.49
N GLN A 60 -15.38 -4.53 -30.21
CA GLN A 60 -16.33 -4.40 -29.09
C GLN A 60 -16.62 -2.92 -28.85
N GLY A 61 -17.51 -2.33 -29.65
CA GLY A 61 -17.87 -0.90 -29.66
C GLY A 61 -17.45 -0.09 -28.42
N PHE A 62 -16.61 0.92 -28.66
CA PHE A 62 -16.12 1.93 -27.72
C PHE A 62 -16.98 2.00 -26.44
N GLN A 63 -16.52 1.38 -25.35
CA GLN A 63 -17.23 1.51 -24.07
C GLN A 63 -17.27 2.99 -23.71
N GLU A 64 -18.45 3.59 -23.84
CA GLU A 64 -18.75 4.91 -23.32
C GLU A 64 -18.18 5.01 -21.89
N LYS A 65 -17.45 6.10 -21.61
CA LYS A 65 -17.17 6.52 -20.23
C LYS A 65 -18.47 6.33 -19.45
N ALA A 66 -18.48 5.51 -18.39
CA ALA A 66 -19.68 5.19 -17.63
C ALA A 66 -20.61 6.42 -17.49
N SER A 67 -21.61 6.49 -18.37
CA SER A 67 -22.35 7.73 -18.66
C SER A 67 -23.57 7.72 -17.76
N PHE A 68 -23.42 8.25 -16.54
CA PHE A 68 -24.60 8.43 -15.69
C PHE A 68 -25.56 9.42 -16.35
N SER A 69 -26.85 9.08 -16.39
CA SER A 69 -27.88 9.96 -16.95
C SER A 69 -27.86 11.33 -16.25
N ASN A 70 -28.10 12.39 -17.02
CA ASN A 70 -28.09 13.76 -16.49
C ASN A 70 -29.08 13.92 -15.33
N ASN A 71 -30.25 13.28 -15.42
CA ASN A 71 -31.26 13.26 -14.35
C ASN A 71 -30.76 12.59 -13.06
N LEU A 72 -29.93 11.56 -13.16
CA LEU A 72 -29.35 10.90 -12.00
C LEU A 72 -28.29 11.79 -11.34
N LYS A 73 -27.45 12.48 -12.15
CA LYS A 73 -26.44 13.42 -11.66
C LYS A 73 -27.10 14.59 -10.91
N THR A 74 -28.09 15.25 -11.52
CA THR A 74 -28.80 16.38 -10.89
C THR A 74 -29.49 15.95 -9.60
N ARG A 75 -30.17 14.80 -9.59
CA ARG A 75 -30.80 14.27 -8.37
C ARG A 75 -29.79 13.98 -7.26
N ARG A 76 -28.58 13.50 -7.58
CA ARG A 76 -27.52 13.25 -6.58
C ARG A 76 -26.88 14.53 -6.05
N GLN A 77 -26.81 15.58 -6.86
CA GLN A 77 -26.36 16.90 -6.41
C GLN A 77 -27.38 17.55 -5.46
N LEU A 78 -28.68 17.41 -5.75
CA LEU A 78 -29.76 17.91 -4.87
C LEU A 78 -29.87 17.15 -3.55
N LEU A 79 -29.54 15.85 -3.56
CA LEU A 79 -29.56 14.99 -2.37
C LEU A 79 -28.19 14.31 -2.20
N PRO A 80 -27.17 15.05 -1.74
CA PRO A 80 -25.82 14.52 -1.60
C PRO A 80 -25.77 13.40 -0.56
N THR A 81 -24.77 12.53 -0.70
CA THR A 81 -24.54 11.44 0.26
C THR A 81 -23.91 12.02 1.52
N VAL A 82 -24.65 12.02 2.62
CA VAL A 82 -24.17 12.45 3.94
C VAL A 82 -24.21 11.27 4.90
N LEU A 83 -23.19 11.14 5.75
CA LEU A 83 -23.17 10.14 6.81
C LEU A 83 -23.92 10.67 8.05
N SER A 84 -24.83 9.85 8.57
CA SER A 84 -25.42 10.00 9.89
C SER A 84 -24.38 9.70 10.98
N ASP A 85 -24.69 10.03 12.23
CA ASP A 85 -23.81 9.76 13.38
C ASP A 85 -23.57 8.26 13.64
N GLN A 86 -24.37 7.42 12.98
CA GLN A 86 -24.28 5.97 13.02
C GLN A 86 -23.41 5.40 11.88
N GLY A 87 -22.88 6.26 11.00
CA GLY A 87 -22.06 5.88 9.85
C GLY A 87 -22.87 5.28 8.70
N GLN A 88 -24.19 5.53 8.66
CA GLN A 88 -25.07 5.14 7.56
C GLN A 88 -25.36 6.34 6.67
N ILE A 89 -25.73 6.11 5.40
CA ILE A 89 -26.16 7.23 4.55
C ILE A 89 -27.49 7.77 5.09
N ALA A 90 -27.55 9.07 5.36
CA ALA A 90 -28.68 9.80 5.93
C ALA A 90 -29.81 10.04 4.90
N ILE A 91 -30.26 8.98 4.23
CA ILE A 91 -31.40 8.96 3.31
C ILE A 91 -32.22 7.67 3.53
N PRO A 92 -33.43 7.53 2.96
CA PRO A 92 -34.23 6.32 3.12
C PRO A 92 -33.43 5.04 2.82
N GLY A 93 -33.57 4.04 3.69
CA GLY A 93 -32.67 2.88 3.73
C GLY A 93 -32.50 2.15 2.39
N ARG A 94 -33.57 2.04 1.60
CA ARG A 94 -33.51 1.45 0.25
C ARG A 94 -32.59 2.24 -0.69
N SER A 95 -32.74 3.56 -0.69
CA SER A 95 -31.92 4.47 -1.52
C SER A 95 -30.47 4.50 -1.05
N GLY A 96 -30.24 4.48 0.26
CA GLY A 96 -28.90 4.40 0.85
C GLY A 96 -28.17 3.11 0.44
N ARG A 97 -28.82 1.96 0.63
CA ARG A 97 -28.27 0.66 0.21
C ARG A 97 -28.01 0.60 -1.29
N ARG A 98 -28.93 1.14 -2.11
CA ARG A 98 -28.73 1.21 -3.57
C ARG A 98 -27.45 1.98 -3.93
N ARG A 99 -27.23 3.17 -3.37
CA ARG A 99 -26.02 3.96 -3.63
C ARG A 99 -24.75 3.24 -3.17
N GLN A 100 -24.79 2.56 -2.03
CA GLN A 100 -23.66 1.75 -1.53
C GLN A 100 -23.33 0.60 -2.49
N ASN A 101 -24.34 -0.13 -2.94
CA ASN A 101 -24.16 -1.25 -3.86
C ASN A 101 -23.62 -0.77 -5.21
N GLU A 102 -24.17 0.30 -5.79
CA GLU A 102 -23.66 0.88 -7.04
C GLU A 102 -22.19 1.32 -6.92
N THR A 103 -21.82 1.89 -5.78
CA THR A 103 -20.42 2.28 -5.51
C THR A 103 -19.51 1.06 -5.40
N LEU A 104 -19.99 -0.01 -4.74
CA LEU A 104 -19.24 -1.25 -4.56
C LEU A 104 -19.08 -1.99 -5.89
N GLU A 105 -20.12 -2.10 -6.70
CA GLU A 105 -20.04 -2.71 -8.04
C GLU A 105 -19.07 -1.95 -8.95
N ALA A 106 -19.12 -0.61 -8.93
CA ALA A 106 -18.14 0.19 -9.68
C ALA A 106 -16.70 -0.06 -9.19
N ALA A 107 -16.49 -0.14 -7.87
CA ALA A 107 -15.19 -0.44 -7.30
C ALA A 107 -14.69 -1.85 -7.65
N LYS A 108 -15.59 -2.85 -7.69
CA LYS A 108 -15.25 -4.21 -8.14
C LYS A 108 -14.71 -4.22 -9.56
N VAL A 109 -15.41 -3.56 -10.48
CA VAL A 109 -15.01 -3.47 -11.88
C VAL A 109 -13.68 -2.73 -12.04
N LEU A 110 -13.50 -1.61 -11.34
CA LEU A 110 -12.30 -0.77 -11.47
C LEU A 110 -11.05 -1.40 -10.87
N HIS A 111 -11.18 -2.10 -9.74
CA HIS A 111 -10.05 -2.66 -9.00
C HIS A 111 -9.88 -4.18 -9.19
N GLY A 112 -10.69 -4.80 -10.06
CA GLY A 112 -10.58 -6.22 -10.39
C GLY A 112 -10.95 -7.17 -9.25
N ALA A 113 -11.92 -6.79 -8.41
CA ALA A 113 -12.40 -7.67 -7.34
C ALA A 113 -13.38 -8.72 -7.88
N SER A 114 -13.29 -9.94 -7.36
CA SER A 114 -14.21 -11.04 -7.67
C SER A 114 -15.19 -11.28 -6.52
N SER A 115 -16.20 -12.13 -6.74
CA SER A 115 -17.09 -12.59 -5.67
C SER A 115 -16.34 -13.35 -4.57
N GLU A 116 -15.25 -14.02 -4.93
CA GLU A 116 -14.41 -14.78 -4.00
C GLU A 116 -13.43 -13.88 -3.25
N ASN A 117 -12.91 -12.83 -3.90
CA ASN A 117 -11.97 -11.89 -3.31
C ASN A 117 -12.38 -10.43 -3.51
N MET A 118 -13.00 -9.87 -2.47
CA MET A 118 -13.45 -8.48 -2.42
C MET A 118 -12.36 -7.49 -1.98
N SER A 119 -11.19 -7.95 -1.53
CA SER A 119 -10.12 -7.10 -0.99
C SER A 119 -9.72 -5.97 -1.95
N PRO A 120 -9.51 -6.22 -3.26
CA PRO A 120 -9.08 -5.17 -4.19
C PRO A 120 -10.07 -4.00 -4.28
N ALA A 121 -11.38 -4.25 -4.21
CA ALA A 121 -12.38 -3.20 -4.23
C ALA A 121 -12.33 -2.34 -2.96
N TYR A 122 -12.18 -2.96 -1.79
CA TYR A 122 -12.10 -2.23 -0.52
C TYR A 122 -10.80 -1.45 -0.39
N GLU A 123 -9.68 -2.04 -0.79
CA GLU A 123 -8.37 -1.38 -0.81
C GLU A 123 -8.35 -0.20 -1.78
N GLY A 124 -8.96 -0.35 -2.96
CA GLY A 124 -9.11 0.74 -3.93
C GLY A 124 -9.91 1.92 -3.37
N LEU A 125 -11.05 1.65 -2.73
CA LEU A 125 -11.85 2.69 -2.05
C LEU A 125 -11.05 3.37 -0.92
N ALA A 126 -10.30 2.59 -0.13
CA ALA A 126 -9.47 3.12 0.94
C ALA A 126 -8.31 3.99 0.41
N ALA A 127 -7.68 3.59 -0.70
CA ALA A 127 -6.60 4.34 -1.35
C ALA A 127 -7.07 5.70 -1.87
N VAL A 128 -8.28 5.76 -2.45
CA VAL A 128 -8.90 7.02 -2.88
C VAL A 128 -9.14 7.93 -1.68
N LEU A 129 -9.73 7.40 -0.61
CA LEU A 129 -9.96 8.18 0.61
C LEU A 129 -8.65 8.70 1.21
N ASN A 130 -7.61 7.87 1.29
CA ASN A 130 -6.31 8.24 1.84
C ASN A 130 -5.58 9.31 1.02
N SER A 131 -5.77 9.33 -0.31
CA SER A 131 -5.07 10.27 -1.20
C SER A 131 -5.83 11.57 -1.46
N LYS A 132 -7.16 11.57 -1.34
CA LYS A 132 -8.00 12.71 -1.73
C LYS A 132 -8.62 13.46 -0.55
N ALA A 133 -8.90 12.79 0.55
CA ALA A 133 -9.51 13.44 1.70
C ALA A 133 -8.44 14.07 2.60
N SER A 134 -8.74 15.24 3.15
CA SER A 134 -7.92 15.86 4.19
C SER A 134 -8.00 15.07 5.50
N VAL A 135 -7.01 15.26 6.38
CA VAL A 135 -6.99 14.62 7.71
C VAL A 135 -8.24 14.96 8.52
N ALA A 136 -8.72 16.20 8.44
CA ALA A 136 -9.93 16.65 9.14
C ALA A 136 -11.19 15.93 8.63
N GLU A 137 -11.32 15.75 7.32
CA GLU A 137 -12.44 15.01 6.72
C GLU A 137 -12.38 13.52 7.09
N LEU A 138 -11.21 12.89 7.01
CA LEU A 138 -11.01 11.51 7.42
C LEU A 138 -11.39 11.32 8.90
N PHE A 139 -10.95 12.23 9.77
CA PHE A 139 -11.32 12.20 11.18
C PHE A 139 -12.84 12.27 11.36
N ASN A 140 -13.52 13.21 10.69
CA ASN A 140 -14.97 13.35 10.77
C ASN A 140 -15.72 12.12 10.24
N ILE A 141 -15.23 11.48 9.17
CA ILE A 141 -15.79 10.24 8.63
C ILE A 141 -15.61 9.08 9.64
N ILE A 142 -14.38 8.87 10.12
CA ILE A 142 -14.06 7.80 11.08
C ILE A 142 -14.85 8.00 12.37
N LYS A 143 -15.00 9.24 12.83
CA LYS A 143 -15.80 9.61 14.01
C LYS A 143 -17.27 9.20 13.87
N LYS A 144 -17.83 9.10 12.67
CA LYS A 144 -19.22 8.63 12.46
C LYS A 144 -19.31 7.11 12.31
N CYS A 145 -18.30 6.46 11.74
CA CYS A 145 -18.28 5.03 11.45
C CYS A 145 -18.17 4.13 12.71
N LYS A 146 -19.31 3.63 13.20
CA LYS A 146 -19.37 2.73 14.38
C LYS A 146 -18.50 1.48 14.27
N LYS A 147 -18.50 0.78 13.13
CA LYS A 147 -17.69 -0.44 12.94
C LYS A 147 -16.19 -0.16 13.06
N ILE A 148 -15.74 0.98 12.54
CA ILE A 148 -14.33 1.39 12.63
C ILE A 148 -13.99 1.72 14.09
N ARG A 149 -14.77 2.60 14.72
CA ARG A 149 -14.55 3.05 16.10
C ARG A 149 -14.57 1.93 17.13
N TYR A 150 -15.60 1.09 17.10
CA TYR A 150 -15.87 0.14 18.18
C TYR A 150 -15.39 -1.28 17.91
N LYS A 151 -14.93 -1.58 16.69
CA LYS A 151 -14.39 -2.92 16.36
C LYS A 151 -12.98 -2.85 15.78
N ALA A 152 -12.78 -2.11 14.69
CA ALA A 152 -11.49 -2.09 14.01
C ALA A 152 -10.37 -1.45 14.85
N ILE A 153 -10.61 -0.28 15.45
CA ILE A 153 -9.60 0.40 16.29
C ILE A 153 -9.23 -0.43 17.53
N PRO A 154 -10.19 -0.99 18.31
CA PRO A 154 -9.87 -1.92 19.40
C PRO A 154 -9.07 -3.14 18.94
N MET A 155 -9.37 -3.70 17.78
CA MET A 155 -8.62 -4.84 17.23
C MET A 155 -7.18 -4.44 16.88
N LEU A 156 -6.99 -3.29 16.24
CA LEU A 156 -5.66 -2.74 15.94
C LEU A 156 -4.83 -2.56 17.22
N ARG A 157 -5.46 -2.00 18.27
CA ARG A 157 -4.81 -1.85 19.58
C ARG A 157 -4.39 -3.19 20.17
N LYS A 158 -5.27 -4.20 20.21
CA LYS A 158 -4.94 -5.53 20.75
C LYS A 158 -3.76 -6.16 20.01
N ASN A 159 -3.68 -5.95 18.70
CA ASN A 159 -2.55 -6.42 17.90
C ASN A 159 -1.27 -5.64 18.22
N PHE A 160 -1.37 -4.33 18.42
CA PHE A 160 -0.25 -3.50 18.84
C PHE A 160 0.29 -3.90 20.21
N GLU A 161 -0.57 -4.21 21.19
CA GLU A 161 -0.14 -4.65 22.52
C GLU A 161 0.73 -5.92 22.48
N LYS A 162 0.45 -6.82 21.53
CA LYS A 162 1.21 -8.06 21.29
C LYS A 162 2.40 -7.88 20.34
N SER A 163 2.60 -6.68 19.79
CA SER A 163 3.62 -6.45 18.77
C SER A 163 5.03 -6.35 19.38
N LEU A 164 6.04 -6.76 18.60
CA LEU A 164 7.45 -6.60 18.96
C LEU A 164 7.81 -5.13 19.20
N VAL A 165 7.22 -4.20 18.44
CA VAL A 165 7.43 -2.76 18.63
C VAL A 165 6.99 -2.31 20.02
N ASN A 166 5.84 -2.79 20.50
CA ASN A 166 5.38 -2.51 21.85
C ASN A 166 6.27 -3.18 22.90
N PHE A 167 6.75 -4.40 22.66
CA PHE A 167 7.72 -5.06 23.53
C PHE A 167 9.00 -4.22 23.68
N VAL A 168 9.63 -3.83 22.58
CA VAL A 168 10.85 -2.99 22.58
C VAL A 168 10.61 -1.65 23.26
N ARG A 169 9.48 -0.99 22.98
CA ARG A 169 9.09 0.25 23.69
C ARG A 169 9.03 0.02 25.19
N SER A 170 8.49 -1.12 25.63
CA SER A 170 8.29 -1.42 27.05
C SER A 170 9.61 -1.73 27.75
N VAL A 171 10.50 -2.48 27.10
CA VAL A 171 11.88 -2.73 27.56
C VAL A 171 12.68 -1.43 27.61
N ASN A 172 12.58 -0.58 26.59
CA ASN A 172 13.24 0.73 26.58
C ASN A 172 12.78 1.59 27.76
N ILE A 173 11.49 1.55 28.13
CA ILE A 173 10.98 2.25 29.31
C ILE A 173 11.52 1.63 30.60
N LEU A 174 11.63 0.31 30.67
CA LEU A 174 12.18 -0.40 31.83
C LEU A 174 13.68 -0.13 32.06
N CYS A 175 14.43 0.04 30.98
CA CYS A 175 15.88 0.26 31.01
C CYS A 175 16.28 1.74 30.92
N LYS A 176 15.32 2.66 30.73
CA LYS A 176 15.60 4.09 30.65
C LYS A 176 16.11 4.56 32.01
N ASP A 177 17.29 5.16 32.02
CA ASP A 177 17.99 5.65 33.21
C ASP A 177 18.45 4.53 34.19
N GLY A 178 18.61 3.31 33.68
CA GLY A 178 19.02 2.11 34.44
C GLY A 178 17.92 1.05 34.52
N ILE A 179 18.24 -0.13 35.06
CA ILE A 179 17.24 -1.18 35.27
C ILE A 179 16.29 -0.72 36.38
N VAL A 180 15.08 -0.34 35.99
CA VAL A 180 14.03 0.03 36.93
C VAL A 180 13.52 -1.24 37.63
N SER A 181 13.42 -1.21 38.96
CA SER A 181 12.84 -2.33 39.71
C SER A 181 11.39 -2.59 39.26
N LYS A 182 10.95 -3.86 39.29
CA LYS A 182 9.57 -4.24 38.91
C LYS A 182 8.50 -3.39 39.61
N GLN A 183 8.75 -3.01 40.87
CA GLN A 183 7.87 -2.13 41.64
C GLN A 183 7.81 -0.72 41.06
N LYS A 184 8.95 -0.11 40.76
CA LYS A 184 9.02 1.25 40.18
C LYS A 184 8.44 1.27 38.76
N TYR A 185 8.63 0.20 37.98
CA TYR A 185 7.99 0.03 36.67
C TYR A 185 6.46 0.00 36.79
N ASN A 186 5.93 -0.81 37.72
CA ASN A 186 4.49 -0.90 37.97
C ASN A 186 3.91 0.42 38.48
N ALA A 187 4.64 1.16 39.33
CA ALA A 187 4.21 2.48 39.81
C ALA A 187 4.14 3.51 38.66
N ILE A 188 5.18 3.59 37.83
CA ILE A 188 5.21 4.47 36.65
C ILE A 188 4.11 4.09 35.67
N ARG A 189 3.95 2.80 35.37
CA ARG A 189 2.88 2.29 34.51
C ARG A 189 1.50 2.68 35.05
N SER A 190 1.22 2.45 36.33
CA SER A 190 -0.06 2.80 36.93
C SER A 190 -0.30 4.31 36.85
N SER A 191 0.70 5.14 37.16
CA SER A 191 0.58 6.60 37.08
C SER A 191 0.32 7.13 35.66
N LEU A 192 0.88 6.47 34.63
CA LEU A 192 0.77 6.91 33.23
C LEU A 192 -0.42 6.30 32.48
N SER A 193 -1.04 5.23 32.99
CA SER A 193 -2.10 4.50 32.29
C SER A 193 -3.41 4.39 33.05
N MET A 194 -3.47 4.91 34.28
CA MET A 194 -4.65 4.95 35.14
C MET A 194 -4.97 6.38 35.55
N CYS A 195 -6.25 6.69 35.68
CA CYS A 195 -6.81 7.89 36.29
C CYS A 195 -7.81 7.47 37.38
N PHE A 196 -8.26 8.39 38.21
CA PHE A 196 -9.38 8.09 39.10
C PHE A 196 -10.70 8.09 38.33
N ASP A 197 -11.63 7.29 38.83
CA ASP A 197 -13.03 7.31 38.41
C ASP A 197 -13.68 8.65 38.73
N GLU A 198 -14.82 8.96 38.11
CA GLU A 198 -15.59 10.19 38.38
C GLU A 198 -15.96 10.35 39.87
N SER A 199 -16.05 9.24 40.61
CA SER A 199 -16.30 9.21 42.06
C SER A 199 -15.03 9.31 42.92
N GLY A 200 -13.83 9.26 42.34
CA GLY A 200 -12.56 9.31 43.07
C GLY A 200 -12.19 8.04 43.85
N VAL A 201 -13.06 7.03 43.88
CA VAL A 201 -12.89 5.86 44.78
C VAL A 201 -12.01 4.77 44.18
N CYS A 202 -12.04 4.59 42.86
CA CYS A 202 -11.27 3.55 42.18
C CYS A 202 -10.43 4.11 41.04
N HIS A 203 -9.41 3.32 40.66
CA HIS A 203 -8.58 3.60 39.51
C HIS A 203 -9.19 2.99 38.24
N LYS A 204 -9.41 3.82 37.23
CA LYS A 204 -9.81 3.44 35.87
C LYS A 204 -8.65 3.63 34.91
N HIS A 205 -8.60 2.82 33.85
CA HIS A 205 -7.65 3.06 32.78
C HIS A 205 -7.98 4.35 32.02
N ILE A 206 -6.93 5.11 31.67
CA ILE A 206 -7.06 6.27 30.79
C ILE A 206 -7.56 5.77 29.43
N ASN A 207 -8.67 6.33 28.99
CA ASN A 207 -9.32 6.00 27.74
C ASN A 207 -9.15 7.16 26.76
N PHE A 208 -8.61 6.88 25.57
CA PHE A 208 -8.53 7.86 24.48
C PHE A 208 -9.89 8.07 23.81
N MET A 209 -10.77 7.06 23.87
CA MET A 209 -12.17 7.10 23.42
C MET A 209 -13.02 6.14 24.28
N THR A 210 -14.36 6.23 24.20
CA THR A 210 -15.25 5.26 24.85
C THR A 210 -14.84 3.82 24.49
N ASN A 211 -14.46 3.05 25.50
CA ASN A 211 -13.97 1.67 25.41
C ASN A 211 -12.63 1.46 24.66
N ILE A 212 -11.81 2.49 24.49
CA ILE A 212 -10.45 2.38 23.95
C ILE A 212 -9.46 2.91 25.00
N SER A 213 -8.99 2.02 25.88
CA SER A 213 -7.90 2.34 26.80
C SER A 213 -6.55 2.49 26.10
N VAL A 214 -5.65 3.29 26.68
CA VAL A 214 -4.27 3.43 26.22
C VAL A 214 -3.60 2.05 26.14
N PRO A 215 -2.82 1.74 25.07
CA PRO A 215 -2.16 0.45 24.93
C PRO A 215 -1.29 0.14 26.14
N ARG A 216 -1.40 -1.10 26.64
CA ARG A 216 -0.56 -1.58 27.73
C ARG A 216 0.89 -1.69 27.27
N LEU A 217 1.81 -1.22 28.10
CA LEU A 217 3.20 -1.66 28.01
C LEU A 217 3.27 -3.16 28.34
N PHE A 218 4.18 -3.86 27.68
CA PHE A 218 4.43 -5.28 27.88
C PHE A 218 4.81 -5.55 29.35
N THR A 219 4.26 -6.62 29.91
CA THR A 219 4.53 -7.09 31.27
C THR A 219 5.49 -8.25 31.26
#